data_AF-A0A844HVP0-F1
#
_entry.id   AF-A0A844HVP0-F1
#
_cell.length_a   1.000
_cell.length_b   1.000
_cell.length_c   1.000
_cell.angle_alpha   90.00
_cell.angle_beta   90.00
_cell.angle_gamma   90.00
#
_symmetry.space_group_name_H-M   'P 1'
#
loop_
_entity.id
_entity.type
_entity.pdbx_description
1 polymer ?
#
loop_
_entity_poly.entity_id
_entity_poly.type
_entity_poly.pdbx_seq_one_letter_code
_entity_poly.pdbx_strand_id
1 'polypeptide(L)'
;MTNTQTPASFVILGGSNSLLTNGWVDKLKQIHPEPERIVNLSIGAATSAMGIYRLLTCTELPENPVILWEYSLNEANYVLNRQSPAVLSYHLEWLLEICARRGYRVLPVLLYNKAEATGAEKNPYRNALRQTLEGHRLTQVDAQRLWRERFAHLDADRLYKENPHYSTETDFLATLAAEVIEAGSSARVPARDPDLRQEFSGRDLQVVLPDIPASGTFTNRLLNCGLFPFRSDLPFSTAGRLLACYLIATRAEPAILFQSSAGERGPYSTQISPKEGGPLKQLKHLLLWSPKEPPLEVRGSLTLCPQAMNGRKPLVQHTMSWNPPAKDGAPGIGGLIGLLMEVDG
;
A
#
# COMPACT_ATOMS: atom_id res chain seq x y z
N MET A 1 22.60 -29.44 23.44
CA MET A 1 21.19 -29.13 23.16
C MET A 1 21.18 -28.04 22.10
N THR A 2 20.99 -28.40 20.83
CA THR A 2 20.84 -27.41 19.76
C THR A 2 19.52 -26.70 19.98
N ASN A 3 19.59 -25.42 20.34
CA ASN A 3 18.43 -24.55 20.48
C ASN A 3 17.82 -24.43 19.07
N THR A 4 16.85 -25.26 18.72
CA THR A 4 16.16 -25.19 17.43
C THR A 4 15.28 -23.96 17.47
N GLN A 5 15.87 -22.82 17.11
CA GLN A 5 15.18 -21.56 17.02
C GLN A 5 14.12 -21.68 15.93
N THR A 6 12.86 -21.52 16.29
CA THR A 6 11.74 -21.59 15.36
C THR A 6 11.98 -20.62 14.19
N PRO A 7 11.86 -21.06 12.93
CA PRO A 7 11.95 -20.21 11.75
C PRO A 7 11.06 -18.98 11.86
N ALA A 8 11.52 -17.85 11.33
CA ALA A 8 10.76 -16.61 11.37
C ALA A 8 9.48 -16.71 10.52
N SER A 9 8.35 -16.26 11.04
CA SER A 9 7.14 -16.06 10.24
C SER A 9 7.26 -14.77 9.43
N PHE A 10 6.78 -14.76 8.19
CA PHE A 10 6.84 -13.60 7.31
C PHE A 10 5.45 -13.12 6.92
N VAL A 11 5.22 -11.80 7.02
CA VAL A 11 4.02 -11.14 6.50
C VAL A 11 4.46 -10.15 5.43
N ILE A 12 4.05 -10.36 4.18
CA ILE A 12 4.48 -9.52 3.05
C ILE A 12 3.45 -8.43 2.79
N LEU A 13 3.91 -7.18 2.86
CA LEU A 13 3.20 -5.98 2.43
C LEU A 13 3.91 -5.43 1.20
N GLY A 14 3.46 -5.81 0.00
CA GLY A 14 4.15 -5.43 -1.22
C GLY A 14 3.29 -5.21 -2.45
N GLY A 15 3.99 -4.93 -3.56
CA GLY A 15 3.44 -4.59 -4.85
C GLY A 15 3.20 -5.79 -5.77
N SER A 16 3.18 -5.53 -7.08
CA SER A 16 2.88 -6.56 -8.08
C SER A 16 3.98 -7.61 -8.22
N ASN A 17 5.25 -7.28 -7.95
CA ASN A 17 6.35 -8.26 -7.93
C ASN A 17 6.17 -9.32 -6.85
N SER A 18 5.55 -8.96 -5.72
CA SER A 18 5.17 -9.88 -4.65
C SER A 18 3.96 -10.75 -4.98
N LEU A 19 3.29 -10.53 -6.12
CA LEU A 19 2.11 -11.28 -6.58
C LEU A 19 2.36 -12.10 -7.86
N LEU A 20 3.56 -12.03 -8.43
CA LEU A 20 3.91 -12.77 -9.64
C LEU A 20 3.93 -14.27 -9.35
N THR A 21 3.27 -15.04 -10.23
CA THR A 21 3.44 -16.50 -10.27
C THR A 21 4.89 -16.83 -10.57
N ASN A 22 5.48 -17.75 -9.79
CA ASN A 22 6.92 -18.05 -9.78
C ASN A 22 7.80 -16.83 -9.45
N GLY A 23 7.23 -15.80 -8.82
CA GLY A 23 7.94 -14.63 -8.34
C GLY A 23 8.71 -14.89 -7.04
N TRP A 24 9.32 -13.85 -6.48
CA TRP A 24 10.20 -13.99 -5.30
C TRP A 24 9.46 -14.53 -4.07
N VAL A 25 8.18 -14.20 -3.86
CA VAL A 25 7.40 -14.75 -2.74
C VAL A 25 7.09 -16.23 -2.94
N ASP A 26 6.82 -16.68 -4.18
CA ASP A 26 6.65 -18.10 -4.47
C ASP A 26 7.95 -18.86 -4.25
N LYS A 27 9.09 -18.28 -4.65
CA LYS A 27 10.42 -18.83 -4.37
C LYS A 27 10.71 -18.88 -2.87
N LEU A 28 10.35 -17.83 -2.13
CA LEU A 28 10.46 -17.78 -0.67
C LEU A 28 9.69 -18.93 -0.03
N LYS A 29 8.44 -19.16 -0.44
CA LYS A 29 7.62 -20.28 0.04
C LYS A 29 8.20 -21.65 -0.29
N GLN A 30 8.86 -21.80 -1.44
CA GLN A 30 9.48 -23.06 -1.85
C GLN A 30 10.68 -23.44 -0.97
N ILE A 31 11.43 -22.46 -0.49
CA ILE A 31 12.67 -22.69 0.27
C ILE A 31 12.51 -22.50 1.79
N HIS A 32 11.41 -21.92 2.25
CA HIS A 32 11.13 -21.76 3.67
C HIS A 32 10.72 -23.10 4.31
N PRO A 33 11.25 -23.46 5.49
CA PRO A 33 10.94 -24.75 6.13
C PRO A 33 9.46 -24.90 6.55
N GLU A 34 8.77 -23.78 6.78
CA GLU A 34 7.35 -23.72 7.16
C GLU A 34 6.60 -22.74 6.22
N PRO A 35 6.24 -23.14 4.98
CA PRO A 35 5.67 -22.25 3.97
C PRO A 35 4.34 -21.59 4.37
N GLU A 36 3.56 -22.25 5.23
CA GLU A 36 2.30 -21.76 5.79
C GLU A 36 2.46 -20.54 6.70
N ARG A 37 3.67 -20.29 7.20
CA ARG A 37 4.01 -19.11 8.02
C ARG A 37 4.35 -17.88 7.19
N ILE A 38 4.19 -17.98 5.87
CA ILE A 38 4.39 -16.90 4.92
C ILE A 38 3.03 -16.39 4.44
N VAL A 39 2.57 -15.32 5.07
CA VAL A 39 1.30 -14.66 4.76
C VAL A 39 1.55 -13.52 3.78
N ASN A 40 1.01 -13.64 2.57
CA ASN A 40 1.16 -12.60 1.55
C ASN A 40 -0.07 -11.70 1.51
N LEU A 41 0.07 -10.47 2.00
CA LEU A 41 -1.00 -9.46 2.03
C LEU A 41 -0.84 -8.40 0.93
N SER A 42 0.09 -8.62 -0.01
CA SER A 42 0.43 -7.69 -1.10
C SER A 42 -0.74 -7.36 -2.01
N ILE A 43 -0.72 -6.12 -2.52
CA ILE A 43 -1.69 -5.60 -3.49
C ILE A 43 -0.90 -4.89 -4.60
N GLY A 44 -1.15 -5.27 -5.86
CA GLY A 44 -0.50 -4.67 -7.01
C GLY A 44 -0.84 -3.19 -7.19
N ALA A 45 0.12 -2.41 -7.73
CA ALA A 45 -0.04 -0.98 -7.99
C ALA A 45 -0.57 -0.17 -6.79
N ALA A 46 -0.12 -0.51 -5.57
CA ALA A 46 -0.53 0.13 -4.32
C ALA A 46 0.68 0.67 -3.52
N THR A 47 0.42 1.41 -2.44
CA THR A 47 1.46 2.04 -1.60
C THR A 47 1.39 1.50 -0.16
N SER A 48 2.26 2.01 0.73
CA SER A 48 2.21 1.72 2.17
C SER A 48 0.82 1.98 2.79
N ALA A 49 0.05 2.93 2.28
CA ALA A 49 -1.32 3.18 2.75
C ALA A 49 -2.22 1.94 2.58
N MET A 50 -2.07 1.20 1.49
CA MET A 50 -2.78 -0.07 1.30
C MET A 50 -2.20 -1.19 2.17
N GLY A 51 -0.87 -1.22 2.32
CA GLY A 51 -0.21 -2.15 3.25
C GLY A 51 -0.76 -2.02 4.68
N ILE A 52 -0.97 -0.79 5.15
CA ILE A 52 -1.60 -0.49 6.44
C ILE A 52 -3.01 -1.06 6.51
N TYR A 53 -3.86 -0.80 5.53
CA TYR A 53 -5.23 -1.38 5.50
C TYR A 53 -5.20 -2.89 5.65
N ARG A 54 -4.35 -3.54 4.86
CA ARG A 54 -4.21 -5.00 4.85
C ARG A 54 -3.69 -5.53 6.18
N LEU A 55 -2.75 -4.83 6.83
CA LEU A 55 -2.21 -5.20 8.13
C LEU A 55 -3.23 -5.00 9.26
N LEU A 56 -3.99 -3.90 9.24
CA LEU A 56 -4.98 -3.58 10.28
C LEU A 56 -6.24 -4.44 10.18
N THR A 57 -6.60 -4.91 8.99
CA THR A 57 -7.80 -5.73 8.75
C THR A 57 -7.54 -7.23 8.70
N CYS A 58 -6.27 -7.66 8.74
CA CYS A 58 -5.92 -9.08 8.83
C CYS A 58 -6.18 -9.60 10.26
N THR A 59 -7.08 -10.56 10.38
CA THR A 59 -7.46 -11.16 11.68
C THR A 59 -6.52 -12.28 12.12
N GLU A 60 -5.74 -12.84 11.20
CA GLU A 60 -4.89 -14.01 11.43
C GLU A 60 -3.45 -13.71 11.01
N LEU A 61 -2.73 -13.00 11.89
CA LEU A 61 -1.29 -12.83 11.75
C LEU A 61 -0.56 -13.96 12.50
N PRO A 62 0.53 -14.51 11.96
CA PRO A 62 1.33 -15.46 12.70
C PRO A 62 2.00 -14.76 13.89
N GLU A 63 2.32 -15.52 14.94
CA GLU A 63 2.99 -14.96 16.11
C GLU A 63 4.36 -14.35 15.77
N ASN A 64 4.64 -13.17 16.35
CA ASN A 64 5.91 -12.45 16.22
C ASN A 64 6.44 -12.34 14.77
N PRO A 65 5.63 -11.82 13.82
CA PRO A 65 6.00 -11.82 12.42
C PRO A 65 7.16 -10.86 12.14
N VAL A 66 7.91 -11.16 11.08
CA VAL A 66 8.70 -10.17 10.36
C VAL A 66 7.83 -9.61 9.24
N ILE A 67 7.58 -8.31 9.26
CA ILE A 67 6.88 -7.60 8.20
C ILE A 67 7.89 -7.31 7.08
N LEU A 68 7.69 -7.94 5.92
CA LEU A 68 8.44 -7.66 4.71
C LEU A 68 7.74 -6.53 3.96
N TRP A 69 8.37 -5.35 3.92
CA TRP A 69 7.83 -4.18 3.23
C TRP A 69 8.44 -4.05 1.83
N GLU A 70 7.62 -4.18 0.80
CA GLU A 70 8.01 -4.10 -0.62
C GLU A 70 7.09 -3.12 -1.37
N TYR A 71 7.08 -1.85 -0.97
CA TYR A 71 6.35 -0.81 -1.72
C TYR A 71 7.28 0.22 -2.36
N SER A 72 8.60 0.08 -2.23
CA SER A 72 9.56 1.06 -2.72
C SER A 72 9.45 1.35 -4.21
N LEU A 73 9.22 0.31 -5.04
CA LEU A 73 9.03 0.45 -6.49
C LEU A 73 7.70 1.16 -6.81
N ASN A 74 6.60 0.76 -6.16
CA ASN A 74 5.31 1.37 -6.42
C ASN A 74 5.29 2.83 -5.99
N GLU A 75 5.82 3.15 -4.81
CA GLU A 75 5.86 4.53 -4.31
C GLU A 75 6.75 5.41 -5.16
N ALA A 76 7.90 4.88 -5.64
CA ALA A 76 8.70 5.54 -6.68
C ALA A 76 7.85 5.86 -7.92
N ASN A 77 7.06 4.93 -8.43
CA ASN A 77 6.15 5.18 -9.56
C ASN A 77 5.06 6.22 -9.23
N TYR A 78 4.49 6.21 -8.03
CA TYR A 78 3.52 7.22 -7.59
C TYR A 78 4.15 8.62 -7.58
N VAL A 79 5.39 8.77 -7.11
CA VAL A 79 6.11 10.06 -7.13
C VAL A 79 6.33 10.56 -8.54
N LEU A 80 6.74 9.70 -9.47
CA LEU A 80 6.90 10.05 -10.88
C LEU A 80 5.57 10.48 -11.52
N ASN A 81 4.45 9.98 -11.00
CA ASN A 81 3.09 10.39 -11.35
C ASN A 81 2.54 11.51 -10.46
N ARG A 82 3.43 12.36 -9.93
CA ARG A 82 3.15 13.61 -9.20
C ARG A 82 2.52 13.42 -7.81
N GLN A 83 2.52 12.21 -7.26
CA GLN A 83 2.20 12.04 -5.84
C GLN A 83 3.29 12.69 -4.99
N SER A 84 2.89 13.34 -3.90
CA SER A 84 3.85 13.96 -2.99
C SER A 84 4.70 12.89 -2.28
N PRO A 85 6.05 12.98 -2.32
CA PRO A 85 6.93 12.09 -1.55
C PRO A 85 6.64 12.15 -0.06
N ALA A 86 6.36 13.35 0.49
CA ALA A 86 6.04 13.53 1.90
C ALA A 86 4.80 12.75 2.33
N VAL A 87 3.77 12.67 1.48
CA VAL A 87 2.57 11.88 1.75
C VAL A 87 2.89 10.39 1.81
N LEU A 88 3.72 9.89 0.87
CA LEU A 88 4.10 8.48 0.85
C LEU A 88 4.98 8.12 2.04
N SER A 89 6.00 8.93 2.33
CA SER A 89 6.84 8.80 3.52
C SER A 89 6.00 8.80 4.79
N TYR A 90 5.01 9.69 4.94
CA TYR A 90 4.15 9.72 6.12
C TYR A 90 3.36 8.41 6.35
N HIS A 91 2.88 7.77 5.28
CA HIS A 91 2.21 6.46 5.42
C HIS A 91 3.22 5.34 5.72
N LEU A 92 4.45 5.43 5.22
CA LEU A 92 5.50 4.49 5.63
C LEU A 92 5.85 4.67 7.11
N GLU A 93 6.04 5.90 7.58
CA GLU A 93 6.30 6.23 8.98
C GLU A 93 5.19 5.68 9.90
N TRP A 94 3.92 5.84 9.51
CA TRP A 94 2.80 5.23 10.24
C TRP A 94 2.85 3.70 10.27
N LEU A 95 3.20 3.06 9.15
CA LEU A 95 3.36 1.61 9.11
C LEU A 95 4.46 1.15 10.08
N LEU A 96 5.59 1.86 10.10
CA LEU A 96 6.71 1.58 10.98
C LEU A 96 6.35 1.83 12.45
N GLU A 97 5.60 2.88 12.75
CA GLU A 97 5.09 3.18 14.09
C GLU A 97 4.10 2.09 14.57
N ILE A 98 3.20 1.60 13.70
CA ILE A 98 2.32 0.47 14.02
C ILE A 98 3.16 -0.77 14.36
N CYS A 99 4.17 -1.07 13.54
CA CYS A 99 5.06 -2.20 13.79
C CYS A 99 5.83 -2.03 15.11
N ALA A 100 6.33 -0.83 15.39
CA ALA A 100 7.05 -0.54 16.62
C ALA A 100 6.18 -0.68 17.86
N ARG A 101 4.93 -0.17 17.83
CA ARG A 101 3.96 -0.32 18.92
C ARG A 101 3.57 -1.77 19.17
N ARG A 102 3.46 -2.58 18.10
CA ARG A 102 3.11 -4.01 18.17
C ARG A 102 4.32 -4.92 18.41
N GLY A 103 5.54 -4.39 18.48
CA GLY A 103 6.76 -5.18 18.61
C GLY A 103 7.09 -6.03 17.38
N TYR A 104 6.53 -5.70 16.21
CA TYR A 104 6.79 -6.41 14.97
C TYR A 104 8.13 -5.98 14.38
N ARG A 105 8.92 -6.97 13.95
CA ARG A 105 10.18 -6.73 13.25
C ARG A 105 9.87 -6.36 11.81
N VAL A 106 10.66 -5.47 11.21
CA VAL A 106 10.48 -5.04 9.82
C VAL A 106 11.75 -5.30 9.03
N LEU A 107 11.58 -5.80 7.80
CA LEU A 107 12.64 -5.91 6.80
C LEU A 107 12.15 -5.28 5.48
N PRO A 108 12.64 -4.08 5.15
CA PRO A 108 12.46 -3.50 3.82
C PRO A 108 13.11 -4.38 2.73
N VAL A 109 12.34 -4.67 1.69
CA VAL A 109 12.79 -5.33 0.46
C VAL A 109 12.69 -4.30 -0.65
N LEU A 110 13.83 -3.70 -1.03
CA LEU A 110 13.87 -2.61 -1.98
C LEU A 110 13.94 -3.14 -3.41
N LEU A 111 12.84 -2.95 -4.14
CA LEU A 111 12.74 -3.25 -5.57
C LEU A 111 12.81 -1.97 -6.41
N TYR A 112 13.21 -2.14 -7.67
CA TYR A 112 13.47 -1.07 -8.64
C TYR A 112 12.84 -1.41 -9.98
N ASN A 113 12.23 -0.41 -10.63
CA ASN A 113 11.84 -0.56 -12.03
C ASN A 113 13.11 -0.60 -12.91
N LYS A 114 13.00 -1.15 -14.12
CA LYS A 114 14.15 -1.31 -15.04
C LYS A 114 14.83 0.03 -15.35
N ALA A 115 14.07 1.09 -15.62
CA ALA A 115 14.59 2.41 -15.96
C ALA A 115 15.41 3.03 -14.83
N GLU A 116 14.97 2.89 -13.59
CA GLU A 116 15.69 3.35 -12.41
C GLU A 116 16.93 2.48 -12.16
N ALA A 117 16.80 1.15 -12.31
CA ALA A 117 17.87 0.21 -12.05
C ALA A 117 19.07 0.42 -13.01
N THR A 118 18.81 0.81 -14.27
CA THR A 118 19.81 1.15 -15.29
C THR A 118 20.28 2.60 -15.26
N GLY A 119 19.68 3.45 -14.42
CA GLY A 119 20.00 4.88 -14.32
C GLY A 119 19.39 5.74 -15.43
N ALA A 120 18.50 5.19 -16.26
CA ALA A 120 17.72 5.96 -17.24
C ALA A 120 16.70 6.89 -16.57
N GLU A 121 16.29 6.58 -15.34
CA GLU A 121 15.39 7.39 -14.52
C GLU A 121 15.98 7.64 -13.13
N LYS A 122 15.87 8.87 -12.62
CA LYS A 122 16.24 9.21 -11.24
C LYS A 122 14.98 9.46 -10.43
N ASN A 123 14.84 8.78 -9.30
CA ASN A 123 13.69 8.95 -8.45
C ASN A 123 14.02 9.76 -7.18
N PRO A 124 13.42 10.95 -6.98
CA PRO A 124 13.70 11.78 -5.80
C PRO A 124 13.22 11.12 -4.49
N TYR A 125 12.32 10.12 -4.56
CA TYR A 125 11.84 9.39 -3.39
C TYR A 125 12.93 8.63 -2.64
N ARG A 126 13.95 8.13 -3.35
CA ARG A 126 14.94 7.21 -2.78
C ARG A 126 15.76 7.83 -1.64
N ASN A 127 16.05 9.12 -1.73
CA ASN A 127 16.76 9.81 -0.66
C ASN A 127 15.93 9.91 0.61
N ALA A 128 14.65 10.27 0.48
CA ALA A 128 13.72 10.33 1.63
C ALA A 128 13.51 8.94 2.23
N LEU A 129 13.30 7.92 1.39
CA LEU A 129 13.16 6.54 1.84
C LEU A 129 14.40 6.09 2.62
N ARG A 130 15.61 6.32 2.09
CA ARG A 130 16.85 5.97 2.79
C ARG A 130 16.95 6.64 4.16
N GLN A 131 16.63 7.94 4.25
CA GLN A 131 16.64 8.68 5.52
C GLN A 131 15.64 8.10 6.53
N THR A 132 14.41 7.79 6.11
CA THR A 132 13.40 7.13 6.96
C THR A 132 13.90 5.78 7.47
N LEU A 133 14.42 4.91 6.60
CA LEU A 133 14.91 3.58 7.00
C LEU A 133 16.13 3.66 7.94
N GLU A 134 17.05 4.59 7.69
CA GLU A 134 18.21 4.87 8.56
C GLU A 134 17.76 5.39 9.93
N GLY A 135 16.81 6.32 9.97
CA GLY A 135 16.24 6.87 11.22
C GLY A 135 15.60 5.78 12.11
N HIS A 136 14.93 4.81 11.49
CA HIS A 136 14.38 3.65 12.19
C HIS A 136 15.37 2.51 12.43
N ARG A 137 16.65 2.68 12.04
CA ARG A 137 17.73 1.69 12.18
C ARG A 137 17.40 0.33 11.54
N LEU A 138 16.73 0.37 10.38
CA LEU A 138 16.34 -0.82 9.65
C LEU A 138 17.44 -1.24 8.67
N THR A 139 17.77 -2.52 8.68
CA THR A 139 18.55 -3.15 7.61
C THR A 139 17.63 -3.48 6.45
N GLN A 140 18.14 -3.49 5.21
CA GLN A 140 17.34 -3.73 4.01
C GLN A 140 17.96 -4.81 3.11
N VAL A 141 17.10 -5.52 2.38
CA VAL A 141 17.50 -6.30 1.20
C VAL A 141 17.34 -5.40 -0.02
N ASP A 142 18.43 -5.15 -0.73
CA ASP A 142 18.46 -4.24 -1.89
C ASP A 142 18.65 -5.04 -3.18
N ALA A 143 17.61 -5.09 -4.01
CA ALA A 143 17.63 -5.84 -5.26
C ALA A 143 18.62 -5.26 -6.29
N GLN A 144 18.89 -3.95 -6.28
CA GLN A 144 19.86 -3.34 -7.18
C GLN A 144 21.29 -3.71 -6.75
N ARG A 145 21.58 -3.71 -5.44
CA ARG A 145 22.85 -4.21 -4.91
C ARG A 145 23.05 -5.68 -5.28
N LEU A 146 22.03 -6.52 -5.03
CA LEU A 146 22.05 -7.94 -5.38
C LEU A 146 22.34 -8.17 -6.86
N TRP A 147 21.70 -7.39 -7.74
CA TRP A 147 21.96 -7.47 -9.18
C TRP A 147 23.42 -7.17 -9.50
N ARG A 148 23.96 -6.04 -9.01
CA ARG A 148 25.34 -5.62 -9.28
C ARG A 148 26.38 -6.61 -8.74
N GLU A 149 26.14 -7.21 -7.60
CA GLU A 149 27.12 -8.08 -6.95
C GLU A 149 27.12 -9.52 -7.49
N ARG A 150 25.92 -10.07 -7.79
CA ARG A 150 25.76 -11.50 -8.11
C ARG A 150 25.26 -11.78 -9.52
N PHE A 151 24.70 -10.78 -10.18
CA PHE A 151 24.05 -10.92 -11.49
C PHE A 151 24.48 -9.86 -12.51
N ALA A 152 25.65 -9.22 -12.33
CA ALA A 152 26.16 -8.21 -13.27
C ALA A 152 26.37 -8.73 -14.71
N HIS A 153 26.42 -10.05 -14.88
CA HIS A 153 26.47 -10.72 -16.18
C HIS A 153 25.12 -10.76 -16.90
N LEU A 154 24.00 -10.51 -16.21
CA LEU A 154 22.68 -10.36 -16.79
C LEU A 154 22.49 -8.91 -17.22
N ASP A 155 22.17 -8.70 -18.49
CA ASP A 155 21.65 -7.43 -18.96
C ASP A 155 20.26 -7.14 -18.36
N ALA A 156 19.85 -5.88 -18.45
CA ALA A 156 18.57 -5.42 -17.92
C ALA A 156 17.37 -6.07 -18.64
N ASP A 157 17.52 -6.47 -19.91
CA ASP A 157 16.44 -7.03 -20.73
C ASP A 157 16.14 -8.48 -20.34
N ARG A 158 17.14 -9.20 -19.82
CA ARG A 158 17.00 -10.55 -19.26
C ARG A 158 16.56 -10.52 -17.81
N LEU A 159 17.00 -9.52 -17.03
CA LEU A 159 16.61 -9.38 -15.62
C LEU A 159 15.13 -8.97 -15.46
N TYR A 160 14.60 -8.22 -16.42
CA TYR A 160 13.23 -7.67 -16.36
C TYR A 160 12.37 -8.19 -17.51
N LYS A 161 11.15 -8.65 -17.21
CA LYS A 161 10.14 -8.96 -18.23
C LYS A 161 9.63 -7.70 -18.91
N GLU A 162 9.37 -6.68 -18.10
CA GLU A 162 8.93 -5.36 -18.52
C GLU A 162 9.36 -4.35 -17.44
N ASN A 163 9.17 -3.04 -17.68
CA ASN A 163 9.73 -2.02 -16.80
C ASN A 163 9.43 -2.23 -15.29
N PRO A 164 8.18 -2.51 -14.85
CA PRO A 164 7.89 -2.71 -13.43
C PRO A 164 8.14 -4.13 -12.90
N HIS A 165 8.38 -5.14 -13.76
CA HIS A 165 8.38 -6.55 -13.35
C HIS A 165 9.68 -7.26 -13.70
N TYR A 166 10.28 -7.88 -12.68
CA TYR A 166 11.41 -8.78 -12.86
C TYR A 166 11.01 -10.00 -13.70
N SER A 167 11.97 -10.54 -14.46
CA SER A 167 11.80 -11.80 -15.18
C SER A 167 11.78 -12.98 -14.20
N THR A 168 10.84 -13.89 -14.39
CA THR A 168 10.76 -15.15 -13.64
C THR A 168 11.58 -16.28 -14.27
N GLU A 169 12.30 -16.00 -15.37
CA GLU A 169 13.10 -16.96 -16.13
C GLU A 169 14.57 -16.99 -15.70
N THR A 170 14.93 -16.24 -14.66
CA THR A 170 16.31 -16.17 -14.11
C THR A 170 16.33 -16.59 -12.65
N ASP A 171 17.51 -16.96 -12.14
CA ASP A 171 17.69 -17.32 -10.72
C ASP A 171 17.71 -16.11 -9.77
N PHE A 172 17.51 -14.89 -10.29
CA PHE A 172 17.54 -13.66 -9.51
C PHE A 172 16.51 -13.67 -8.38
N LEU A 173 15.25 -14.02 -8.68
CA LEU A 173 14.16 -14.00 -7.70
C LEU A 173 14.30 -15.11 -6.66
N ALA A 174 14.89 -16.26 -7.01
CA ALA A 174 15.23 -17.31 -6.06
C ALA A 174 16.34 -16.86 -5.11
N THR A 175 17.34 -16.15 -5.63
CA THR A 175 18.42 -15.59 -4.82
C THR A 175 17.92 -14.47 -3.92
N LEU A 176 17.06 -13.59 -4.42
CA LEU A 176 16.40 -12.55 -3.62
C LEU A 176 15.62 -13.16 -2.45
N ALA A 177 14.88 -14.25 -2.70
CA ALA A 177 14.15 -14.95 -1.65
C ALA A 177 15.08 -15.54 -0.57
N ALA A 178 16.22 -16.10 -0.97
CA ALA A 178 17.22 -16.62 -0.02
C ALA A 178 17.83 -15.49 0.84
N GLU A 179 18.19 -14.36 0.22
CA GLU A 179 18.69 -13.16 0.92
C GLU A 179 17.67 -12.63 1.94
N VAL A 180 16.37 -12.68 1.61
CA VAL A 180 15.28 -12.30 2.52
C VAL A 180 15.21 -13.22 3.74
N ILE A 181 15.36 -14.55 3.57
CA ILE A 181 15.37 -15.49 4.70
C ILE A 181 16.55 -15.19 5.62
N GLU A 182 17.74 -15.04 5.04
CA GLU A 182 18.97 -14.77 5.80
C GLU A 182 18.85 -13.45 6.58
N ALA A 183 18.46 -12.37 5.89
CA ALA A 183 18.28 -11.05 6.49
C ALA A 183 17.13 -11.00 7.51
N GLY A 184 16.11 -11.88 7.37
CA GLY A 184 14.99 -11.98 8.30
C GLY A 184 15.39 -12.29 9.74
N SER A 185 16.53 -12.96 9.94
CA SER A 185 17.13 -13.19 11.27
C SER A 185 17.62 -11.90 11.94
N SER A 186 18.04 -10.93 11.13
CA SER A 186 18.61 -9.65 11.57
C SER A 186 17.59 -8.50 11.55
N ALA A 187 16.38 -8.73 11.06
CA ALA A 187 15.28 -7.78 11.08
C ALA A 187 14.98 -7.33 12.52
N ARG A 188 14.60 -6.05 12.68
CA ARG A 188 14.42 -5.44 14.01
C ARG A 188 13.08 -4.72 14.09
N VAL A 189 12.61 -4.54 15.32
CA VAL A 189 11.51 -3.63 15.60
C VAL A 189 11.97 -2.22 15.25
N PRO A 190 11.22 -1.44 14.44
CA PRO A 190 11.63 -0.09 14.08
C PRO A 190 11.93 0.76 15.31
N ALA A 191 13.08 1.43 15.32
CA ALA A 191 13.43 2.33 16.40
C ALA A 191 12.46 3.52 16.39
N ARG A 192 11.93 3.88 17.56
CA ARG A 192 11.11 5.08 17.71
C ARG A 192 12.04 6.22 18.12
N ASP A 193 12.45 7.03 17.15
CA ASP A 193 13.16 8.27 17.42
C ASP A 193 12.30 9.14 18.36
N PRO A 194 12.84 9.72 19.45
CA PRO A 194 12.10 10.63 20.33
C PRO A 194 11.34 11.75 19.59
N ASP A 195 11.90 12.29 18.50
CA ASP A 195 11.26 13.37 17.73
C ASP A 195 10.08 12.84 16.92
N LEU A 196 10.23 11.67 16.25
CA LEU A 196 9.12 10.99 15.55
C LEU A 196 8.04 10.48 16.51
N ARG A 197 8.43 10.10 17.74
CA ARG A 197 7.49 9.70 18.78
C ARG A 197 6.53 10.83 19.13
N GLN A 198 6.97 12.08 19.07
CA GLN A 198 6.13 13.25 19.35
C GLN A 198 5.06 13.46 18.25
N GLU A 199 5.41 13.23 16.98
CA GLU A 199 4.49 13.41 15.84
C GLU A 199 3.27 12.48 15.91
N PHE A 200 3.49 11.22 16.33
CA PHE A 200 2.45 10.21 16.47
C PHE A 200 1.89 10.07 17.90
N SER A 201 2.40 10.86 18.85
CA SER A 201 1.99 10.78 20.26
C SER A 201 0.53 11.18 20.42
N GLY A 202 -0.22 10.39 21.21
CA GLY A 202 -1.63 10.66 21.49
C GLY A 202 -2.57 10.41 20.30
N ARG A 203 -2.08 9.80 19.22
CA ARG A 203 -2.88 9.42 18.06
C ARG A 203 -2.78 7.92 17.82
N ASP A 204 -3.86 7.33 17.37
CA ASP A 204 -3.90 5.97 16.84
C ASP A 204 -4.33 5.99 15.37
N LEU A 205 -4.02 4.94 14.63
CA LEU A 205 -4.37 4.83 13.22
C LEU A 205 -5.37 3.70 13.02
N GLN A 206 -6.54 4.03 12.49
CA GLN A 206 -7.66 3.10 12.40
C GLN A 206 -8.29 3.09 11.01
N VAL A 207 -8.86 1.93 10.67
CA VAL A 207 -9.78 1.81 9.54
C VAL A 207 -11.18 2.05 10.05
N VAL A 208 -11.78 3.17 9.66
CA VAL A 208 -13.13 3.57 10.06
C VAL A 208 -14.12 3.18 8.97
N LEU A 209 -15.27 2.65 9.37
CA LEU A 209 -16.37 2.24 8.49
C LEU A 209 -17.56 3.20 8.64
N PRO A 210 -18.47 3.29 7.65
CA PRO A 210 -19.70 4.06 7.78
C PRO A 210 -20.59 3.59 8.94
N ASP A 211 -21.41 4.50 9.48
CA ASP A 211 -22.39 4.23 10.55
C ASP A 211 -23.63 3.45 10.07
N ILE A 212 -23.57 2.90 8.86
CA ILE A 212 -24.63 2.09 8.26
C ILE A 212 -24.12 0.67 8.02
N PRO A 213 -24.98 -0.35 7.96
CA PRO A 213 -24.56 -1.69 7.59
C PRO A 213 -24.03 -1.75 6.15
N ALA A 214 -23.04 -2.61 5.91
CA ALA A 214 -22.58 -2.91 4.56
C ALA A 214 -23.73 -3.51 3.74
N SER A 215 -23.97 -2.98 2.53
CA SER A 215 -25.05 -3.46 1.65
C SER A 215 -24.64 -4.70 0.84
N GLY A 216 -23.38 -5.11 0.92
CA GLY A 216 -22.86 -6.29 0.26
C GLY A 216 -21.48 -6.67 0.79
N THR A 217 -20.90 -7.68 0.15
CA THR A 217 -19.56 -8.17 0.47
C THR A 217 -18.72 -8.19 -0.80
N PHE A 218 -17.47 -7.77 -0.68
CA PHE A 218 -16.47 -8.01 -1.71
C PHE A 218 -15.57 -9.15 -1.27
N THR A 219 -15.55 -10.21 -2.08
CA THR A 219 -14.72 -11.38 -1.85
C THR A 219 -13.86 -11.66 -3.07
N ASN A 220 -12.56 -11.85 -2.84
CA ASN A 220 -11.65 -12.47 -3.80
C ASN A 220 -10.61 -13.31 -3.02
N ARG A 221 -9.63 -13.86 -3.73
CA ARG A 221 -8.55 -14.67 -3.11
C ARG A 221 -7.72 -13.92 -2.05
N LEU A 222 -7.76 -12.59 -2.04
CA LEU A 222 -6.96 -11.74 -1.15
C LEU A 222 -7.79 -11.16 -0.02
N LEU A 223 -9.06 -10.82 -0.24
CA LEU A 223 -9.86 -10.00 0.66
C LEU A 223 -11.28 -10.52 0.78
N ASN A 224 -11.82 -10.48 2.00
CA ASN A 224 -13.23 -10.61 2.28
C ASN A 224 -13.65 -9.44 3.18
N CYS A 225 -14.49 -8.53 2.70
CA CYS A 225 -14.84 -7.31 3.42
C CYS A 225 -16.24 -6.80 3.08
N GLY A 226 -16.83 -6.03 3.99
CA GLY A 226 -18.06 -5.29 3.72
C GLY A 226 -17.86 -4.25 2.62
N LEU A 227 -18.87 -4.10 1.77
CA LEU A 227 -18.90 -3.13 0.68
C LEU A 227 -20.03 -2.12 0.91
N PHE A 228 -19.70 -0.84 0.82
CA PHE A 228 -20.63 0.29 0.94
C PHE A 228 -20.73 0.99 -0.42
N PRO A 229 -21.75 0.68 -1.23
CA PRO A 229 -21.86 1.20 -2.60
C PRO A 229 -21.98 2.73 -2.64
N PHE A 230 -21.40 3.37 -3.67
CA PHE A 230 -21.50 4.81 -3.89
C PHE A 230 -22.85 5.23 -4.50
N ARG A 231 -23.96 4.86 -3.86
CA ARG A 231 -25.34 5.15 -4.32
C ARG A 231 -26.03 6.25 -3.51
N SER A 232 -25.57 6.47 -2.30
CA SER A 232 -26.07 7.46 -1.36
C SER A 232 -24.91 7.95 -0.51
N ASP A 233 -25.17 9.02 0.24
CA ASP A 233 -24.22 9.51 1.24
C ASP A 233 -23.90 8.42 2.28
N LEU A 234 -22.64 8.36 2.67
CA LEU A 234 -22.14 7.46 3.69
C LEU A 234 -21.72 8.29 4.92
N PRO A 235 -22.46 8.22 6.05
CA PRO A 235 -22.13 8.95 7.27
C PRO A 235 -21.09 8.22 8.12
N PHE A 236 -20.28 8.97 8.85
CA PHE A 236 -19.30 8.47 9.83
C PHE A 236 -19.34 9.32 11.09
N SER A 237 -19.38 8.65 12.25
CA SER A 237 -19.32 9.26 13.58
C SER A 237 -17.92 9.08 14.15
N THR A 238 -17.02 10.01 13.82
CA THR A 238 -15.59 9.90 14.13
C THR A 238 -14.95 11.27 14.34
N ALA A 239 -13.78 11.30 14.96
CA ALA A 239 -12.97 12.49 15.14
C ALA A 239 -11.50 12.20 14.83
N GLY A 240 -10.81 13.19 14.28
CA GLY A 240 -9.40 13.11 13.92
C GLY A 240 -9.14 13.46 12.45
N ARG A 241 -8.10 12.89 11.84
CA ARG A 241 -7.59 13.33 10.53
C ARG A 241 -7.78 12.29 9.45
N LEU A 242 -8.44 12.68 8.36
CA LEU A 242 -8.68 11.81 7.21
C LEU A 242 -7.44 11.72 6.30
N LEU A 243 -6.86 10.53 6.18
CA LEU A 243 -5.61 10.31 5.43
C LEU A 243 -5.83 9.63 4.08
N ALA A 244 -6.60 8.54 4.05
CA ALA A 244 -6.79 7.74 2.85
C ALA A 244 -8.20 7.15 2.78
N CYS A 245 -8.61 6.76 1.58
CA CYS A 245 -9.84 6.04 1.32
C CYS A 245 -9.54 4.74 0.58
N TYR A 246 -10.13 3.63 1.04
CA TYR A 246 -10.03 2.32 0.44
C TYR A 246 -11.34 1.98 -0.25
N LEU A 247 -11.25 1.53 -1.51
CA LEU A 247 -12.44 1.32 -2.32
C LEU A 247 -12.26 0.20 -3.34
N ILE A 248 -13.38 -0.38 -3.74
CA ILE A 248 -13.48 -1.22 -4.93
C ILE A 248 -13.89 -0.32 -6.08
N ALA A 249 -12.96 -0.11 -7.01
CA ALA A 249 -13.14 0.71 -8.20
C ALA A 249 -13.66 -0.11 -9.38
N THR A 250 -14.49 0.51 -10.21
CA THR A 250 -14.93 -0.02 -11.51
C THR A 250 -14.82 1.07 -12.58
N ARG A 251 -15.21 0.78 -13.82
CA ARG A 251 -15.10 1.73 -14.94
C ARG A 251 -16.16 2.84 -14.91
N ALA A 252 -17.18 2.73 -14.07
CA ALA A 252 -18.37 3.60 -14.08
C ALA A 252 -18.76 4.12 -12.68
N GLU A 253 -17.79 4.20 -11.76
CA GLU A 253 -18.03 4.77 -10.43
C GLU A 253 -18.21 6.30 -10.48
N PRO A 254 -19.06 6.86 -9.60
CA PRO A 254 -19.18 8.30 -9.45
C PRO A 254 -17.95 8.90 -8.79
N ALA A 255 -17.70 10.20 -9.01
CA ALA A 255 -16.74 10.92 -8.20
C ALA A 255 -17.23 11.02 -6.74
N ILE A 256 -16.32 11.08 -5.78
CA ILE A 256 -16.66 11.16 -4.35
C ILE A 256 -16.09 12.43 -3.73
N LEU A 257 -16.86 13.05 -2.84
CA LEU A 257 -16.46 14.20 -2.04
C LEU A 257 -16.57 13.84 -0.56
N PHE A 258 -15.62 14.28 0.25
CA PHE A 258 -15.68 14.17 1.70
C PHE A 258 -16.07 15.53 2.28
N GLN A 259 -17.01 15.55 3.23
CA GLN A 259 -17.51 16.78 3.85
C GLN A 259 -17.52 16.64 5.37
N SER A 260 -17.02 17.66 6.06
CA SER A 260 -17.04 17.78 7.51
C SER A 260 -17.30 19.24 7.90
N SER A 261 -17.48 19.52 9.19
CA SER A 261 -17.58 20.89 9.69
C SER A 261 -16.33 21.74 9.44
N ALA A 262 -15.16 21.12 9.23
CA ALA A 262 -13.91 21.82 8.98
C ALA A 262 -13.67 22.12 7.49
N GLY A 263 -14.50 21.58 6.60
CA GLY A 263 -14.40 21.78 5.15
C GLY A 263 -14.65 20.50 4.36
N GLU A 264 -14.24 20.55 3.09
CA GLU A 264 -14.47 19.50 2.11
C GLU A 264 -13.16 19.04 1.44
N ARG A 265 -13.17 17.81 0.91
CA ARG A 265 -12.01 17.21 0.23
C ARG A 265 -12.44 16.44 -1.01
N GLY A 266 -11.92 16.84 -2.17
CA GLY A 266 -12.28 16.30 -3.48
C GLY A 266 -12.98 17.31 -4.39
N PRO A 267 -13.78 16.87 -5.37
CA PRO A 267 -14.15 15.47 -5.63
C PRO A 267 -12.98 14.65 -6.21
N TYR A 268 -12.92 13.36 -5.89
CA TYR A 268 -11.94 12.41 -6.42
C TYR A 268 -12.59 11.45 -7.41
N SER A 269 -11.84 11.05 -8.42
CA SER A 269 -12.25 9.93 -9.25
C SER A 269 -12.03 8.61 -8.51
N THR A 270 -13.00 7.72 -8.63
CA THR A 270 -12.99 6.35 -8.11
C THR A 270 -12.96 5.32 -9.24
N GLN A 271 -12.73 5.74 -10.50
CA GLN A 271 -12.81 4.86 -11.66
C GLN A 271 -11.45 4.22 -12.02
N ILE A 272 -11.49 3.00 -12.57
CA ILE A 272 -10.34 2.37 -13.24
C ILE A 272 -10.37 2.59 -14.75
N SER A 273 -9.19 2.57 -15.36
CA SER A 273 -9.05 2.79 -16.81
C SER A 273 -9.74 1.69 -17.62
N PRO A 274 -10.50 2.04 -18.68
CA PRO A 274 -11.06 1.05 -19.59
C PRO A 274 -9.98 0.39 -20.45
N LYS A 275 -8.81 1.04 -20.59
CA LYS A 275 -7.66 0.55 -21.35
C LYS A 275 -6.80 -0.44 -20.56
N GLU A 276 -6.94 -0.45 -19.23
CA GLU A 276 -6.28 -1.46 -18.41
C GLU A 276 -7.00 -2.80 -18.62
N GLY A 277 -6.25 -3.80 -19.11
CA GLY A 277 -6.65 -5.20 -18.99
C GLY A 277 -6.71 -5.59 -17.51
N GLY A 278 -7.65 -6.46 -17.14
CA GLY A 278 -7.79 -6.90 -15.74
C GLY A 278 -9.23 -7.09 -15.31
N PRO A 279 -9.47 -7.33 -14.00
CA PRO A 279 -10.81 -7.57 -13.49
C PRO A 279 -11.66 -6.30 -13.52
N LEU A 280 -12.98 -6.49 -13.64
CA LEU A 280 -13.98 -5.41 -13.65
C LEU A 280 -14.04 -4.63 -12.34
N LYS A 281 -13.68 -5.28 -11.22
CA LYS A 281 -13.57 -4.71 -9.88
C LYS A 281 -12.13 -4.76 -9.43
N GLN A 282 -11.56 -3.63 -9.04
CA GLN A 282 -10.19 -3.54 -8.55
C GLN A 282 -10.16 -2.90 -7.16
N LEU A 283 -9.40 -3.48 -6.26
CA LEU A 283 -9.07 -2.83 -4.98
C LEU A 283 -8.12 -1.66 -5.25
N LYS A 284 -8.50 -0.46 -4.80
CA LYS A 284 -7.74 0.78 -4.96
C LYS A 284 -7.72 1.56 -3.65
N HIS A 285 -6.86 2.56 -3.59
CA HIS A 285 -6.87 3.56 -2.54
C HIS A 285 -6.69 4.96 -3.13
N LEU A 286 -7.18 5.95 -2.39
CA LEU A 286 -6.96 7.38 -2.62
C LEU A 286 -6.19 7.96 -1.44
N LEU A 287 -5.24 8.84 -1.73
CA LEU A 287 -4.49 9.61 -0.73
C LEU A 287 -5.13 11.00 -0.60
N LEU A 288 -5.73 11.30 0.54
CA LEU A 288 -6.70 12.41 0.66
C LEU A 288 -6.10 13.73 1.12
N TRP A 289 -4.77 13.86 1.09
CA TRP A 289 -4.07 15.06 1.54
C TRP A 289 -2.75 15.28 0.79
N SER A 290 -2.20 16.48 0.97
CA SER A 290 -0.86 16.86 0.50
C SER A 290 -0.25 17.92 1.41
N PRO A 291 1.06 18.23 1.29
CA PRO A 291 1.65 19.34 2.07
C PRO A 291 1.00 20.70 1.83
N LYS A 292 0.37 20.91 0.65
CA LYS A 292 -0.35 22.15 0.32
C LYS A 292 -1.81 22.14 0.79
N GLU A 293 -2.33 20.97 1.11
CA GLU A 293 -3.72 20.74 1.45
C GLU A 293 -3.74 19.66 2.54
N PRO A 294 -3.50 20.03 3.80
CA PRO A 294 -3.29 19.09 4.91
C PRO A 294 -4.50 18.16 5.10
N PRO A 295 -4.38 17.07 5.88
CA PRO A 295 -5.50 16.17 6.16
C PRO A 295 -6.78 16.91 6.56
N LEU A 296 -7.93 16.43 6.10
CA LEU A 296 -9.22 16.98 6.52
C LEU A 296 -9.46 16.61 7.99
N GLU A 297 -9.56 17.63 8.83
CA GLU A 297 -9.92 17.49 10.25
C GLU A 297 -11.41 17.17 10.38
N VAL A 298 -11.74 16.15 11.16
CA VAL A 298 -13.10 15.70 11.42
C VAL A 298 -13.41 15.88 12.90
N ARG A 299 -14.54 16.54 13.20
CA ARG A 299 -14.98 16.81 14.58
C ARG A 299 -16.36 16.20 14.82
N GLY A 300 -16.40 14.88 14.98
CA GLY A 300 -17.59 14.11 15.31
C GLY A 300 -18.44 13.66 14.12
N SER A 301 -18.39 14.35 12.97
CA SER A 301 -19.14 13.94 11.78
C SER A 301 -18.36 14.18 10.49
N LEU A 302 -18.38 13.14 9.63
CA LEU A 302 -17.89 13.14 8.26
C LEU A 302 -18.95 12.49 7.38
N THR A 303 -19.15 13.03 6.18
CA THR A 303 -19.99 12.43 5.15
C THR A 303 -19.18 12.24 3.87
N LEU A 304 -19.25 11.04 3.29
CA LEU A 304 -18.79 10.79 1.92
C LEU A 304 -20.00 10.88 0.99
N CYS A 305 -19.97 11.85 0.09
CA CYS A 305 -21.04 12.12 -0.88
C CYS A 305 -20.62 11.66 -2.28
N PRO A 306 -21.32 10.67 -2.89
CA PRO A 306 -21.22 10.41 -4.32
C PRO A 306 -21.78 11.61 -5.10
N GLN A 307 -20.97 12.25 -5.95
CA GLN A 307 -21.41 13.44 -6.68
C GLN A 307 -21.83 13.12 -8.12
N ALA A 308 -23.05 13.56 -8.47
CA ALA A 308 -23.40 13.88 -9.84
C ALA A 308 -22.68 15.17 -10.25
N MET A 309 -22.00 15.16 -11.39
CA MET A 309 -21.06 16.20 -11.79
C MET A 309 -21.74 17.55 -12.10
N ASN A 310 -21.69 18.49 -11.15
CA ASN A 310 -22.10 19.89 -11.36
C ASN A 310 -20.93 20.76 -11.88
N GLY A 311 -20.28 20.33 -12.96
CA GLY A 311 -19.25 21.13 -13.67
C GLY A 311 -17.81 21.08 -13.13
N ARG A 312 -17.56 20.55 -11.93
CA ARG A 312 -16.18 20.41 -11.38
C ARG A 312 -15.55 19.07 -11.80
N LYS A 313 -14.41 19.10 -12.50
CA LYS A 313 -13.65 17.89 -12.86
C LYS A 313 -13.06 17.24 -11.60
N PRO A 314 -13.18 15.91 -11.43
CA PRO A 314 -12.59 15.24 -10.27
C PRO A 314 -11.08 15.16 -10.37
N LEU A 315 -10.43 15.10 -9.21
CA LEU A 315 -9.02 14.80 -9.07
C LEU A 315 -8.77 13.34 -9.43
N VAL A 316 -7.90 13.10 -10.40
CA VAL A 316 -7.50 11.76 -10.84
C VAL A 316 -6.10 11.46 -10.30
N GLN A 317 -6.02 10.53 -9.36
CA GLN A 317 -4.73 10.07 -8.82
C GLN A 317 -4.13 8.97 -9.69
N HIS A 318 -2.84 8.69 -9.48
CA HIS A 318 -2.17 7.58 -10.15
C HIS A 318 -2.94 6.27 -9.93
N THR A 319 -3.01 5.43 -10.97
CA THR A 319 -3.82 4.19 -11.05
C THR A 319 -5.35 4.36 -11.10
N MET A 320 -5.83 5.60 -11.07
CA MET A 320 -7.23 5.96 -11.30
C MET A 320 -7.38 6.57 -12.70
N SER A 321 -8.60 6.58 -13.20
CA SER A 321 -8.96 7.23 -14.47
C SER A 321 -10.23 8.04 -14.30
N TRP A 322 -10.61 8.84 -15.28
CA TRP A 322 -11.94 9.45 -15.28
C TRP A 322 -12.51 9.46 -16.69
N ASN A 323 -13.65 8.81 -16.85
CA ASN A 323 -14.48 8.90 -18.03
C ASN A 323 -15.84 9.46 -17.59
N PRO A 324 -16.33 10.54 -18.23
CA PRO A 324 -17.65 11.07 -17.93
C PRO A 324 -18.70 9.94 -18.02
N PRO A 325 -19.62 9.83 -17.05
CA PRO A 325 -20.66 8.81 -17.10
C PRO A 325 -21.46 8.93 -18.41
N ALA A 326 -21.71 7.80 -19.09
CA ALA A 326 -22.64 7.77 -20.20
C ALA A 326 -24.05 8.09 -19.67
N LYS A 327 -24.83 8.88 -20.42
CA LYS A 327 -26.17 9.33 -19.99
C LYS A 327 -27.12 8.18 -19.59
N ASP A 328 -26.92 7.00 -20.19
CA ASP A 328 -27.73 5.79 -19.96
C ASP A 328 -26.89 4.59 -19.46
N GLY A 329 -25.69 4.85 -18.92
CA GLY A 329 -24.81 3.80 -18.43
C GLY A 329 -25.30 3.19 -17.12
N ALA A 330 -25.16 1.86 -16.97
CA ALA A 330 -25.38 1.22 -15.68
C ALA A 330 -24.41 1.82 -14.63
N PRO A 331 -24.88 2.13 -13.41
CA PRO A 331 -24.03 2.68 -12.37
C PRO A 331 -22.93 1.70 -11.99
N GLY A 332 -21.82 2.25 -11.49
CA GLY A 332 -20.76 1.48 -10.84
C GLY A 332 -21.30 0.51 -9.78
N ILE A 333 -20.65 -0.66 -9.69
CA ILE A 333 -20.95 -1.72 -8.72
C ILE A 333 -19.85 -1.87 -7.66
N GLY A 334 -18.97 -0.89 -7.59
CA GLY A 334 -17.96 -0.69 -6.59
C GLY A 334 -18.51 0.04 -5.37
N GLY A 335 -17.61 0.55 -4.55
CA GLY A 335 -17.97 1.17 -3.29
C GLY A 335 -16.78 1.31 -2.35
N LEU A 336 -17.04 1.94 -1.22
CA LEU A 336 -16.09 2.08 -0.13
C LEU A 336 -15.93 0.74 0.60
N ILE A 337 -14.73 0.49 1.12
CA ILE A 337 -14.45 -0.61 2.07
C ILE A 337 -13.81 -0.12 3.38
N GLY A 338 -13.43 1.14 3.48
CA GLY A 338 -13.00 1.80 4.72
C GLY A 338 -12.26 3.11 4.48
N LEU A 339 -12.13 3.91 5.53
CA LEU A 339 -11.32 5.13 5.56
C LEU A 339 -10.13 4.93 6.50
N LEU A 340 -8.94 5.40 6.12
CA LEU A 340 -7.81 5.50 7.03
C LEU A 340 -7.89 6.83 7.76
N MET A 341 -8.00 6.78 9.07
CA MET A 341 -8.03 7.95 9.92
C MET A 341 -7.04 7.84 11.05
N GLU A 342 -6.41 8.98 11.37
CA GLU A 342 -5.76 9.15 12.65
C GLU A 342 -6.81 9.61 13.63
N VAL A 343 -7.02 8.85 14.69
CA VAL A 343 -7.98 9.15 15.74
C VAL A 343 -7.23 9.59 16.99
N ASP A 344 -7.83 10.51 17.74
CA ASP A 344 -7.29 10.91 19.04
C ASP A 344 -7.41 9.72 20.01
N GLY A 345 -6.29 9.36 20.65
CA GLY A 345 -6.15 8.19 21.51
C GLY A 345 -6.48 8.42 22.97
#